data_AF-G3A405-F1
#
_entry.id   AF-G3A405-F1
#
_cell.length_a   1.000
_cell.length_b   1.000
_cell.length_c   1.000
_cell.angle_alpha   90.00
_cell.angle_beta   90.00
_cell.angle_gamma   90.00
#
_symmetry.space_group_name_H-M   'P 1'
#
loop_
_entity.id
_entity.type
_entity.pdbx_description
1 polymer ?
#
loop_
_entity_poly.entity_id
_entity_poly.type
_entity_poly.pdbx_seq_one_letter_code
_entity_poly.pdbx_strand_id
1 'polypeptide(L)'
;MAAEAQPTTSLDLGAWQGDRAQLATARRTSYGDIDDLPPELRFQVYVSRTVQARERQADAETAGAAAFILVTPQQQEAFKAGRSFDRTVHTGRVRLAGRVHFMTHRAASSAFEEYAGDANGLFGRIAELQCDRLPTLVYDPSAGKSTLTYYPQGTHTDDGLVEVRLDAGPVTEAEILSVIEAVYRAELCTPDNSGPTKIWQNASKGHPIEEAERTVQQFLRVGLAARFHWCTIRAEQAGKLGRTDLEVVDDRTGEVGAITHHALLELKVLRSFSHSGTAYPTTSTDEAVSKGVNQAHSYGANNNSLLRMLCCFDMRTHDVGDTTTFAHVKTDATNLCVSLRRWYMYRSSEHMRDAMAQRQLEAANDASASGQQTARRNAEGDKKANP
;
A
#
# COMPACT_ATOMS: atom_id res chain seq x y z
N MET A 1 21.59 40.97 -4.30
CA MET A 1 20.86 41.19 -3.03
C MET A 1 20.57 39.82 -2.46
N ALA A 2 21.27 39.42 -1.40
CA ALA A 2 21.02 38.15 -0.72
C ALA A 2 19.75 38.28 0.11
N ALA A 3 18.76 37.40 -0.13
CA ALA A 3 17.59 37.33 0.71
C ALA A 3 18.02 36.81 2.09
N GLU A 4 17.87 37.62 3.13
CA GLU A 4 18.04 37.19 4.51
C GLU A 4 17.04 36.06 4.80
N ALA A 5 17.56 34.88 5.12
CA ALA A 5 16.75 33.75 5.54
C ALA A 5 15.96 34.15 6.80
N GLN A 6 14.63 34.11 6.73
CA GLN A 6 13.81 34.41 7.89
C GLN A 6 14.13 33.42 9.03
N PRO A 7 14.27 33.89 10.27
CA PRO A 7 14.52 33.04 11.40
C PRO A 7 13.35 32.07 11.57
N THR A 8 13.61 30.77 11.38
CA THR A 8 12.64 29.71 11.62
C THR A 8 12.27 29.72 13.10
N THR A 9 11.04 30.13 13.40
CA THR A 9 10.49 30.08 14.76
C THR A 9 10.53 28.63 15.25
N SER A 10 11.27 28.42 16.34
CA SER A 10 11.36 27.12 17.00
C SER A 10 9.95 26.62 17.36
N LEU A 11 9.53 25.50 16.76
CA LEU A 11 8.24 24.85 16.98
C LEU A 11 8.01 24.57 18.47
N ASP A 12 6.99 25.13 19.12
CA ASP A 12 6.68 24.89 20.55
C ASP A 12 6.26 23.42 20.77
N LEU A 13 6.94 22.72 21.69
CA LEU A 13 6.72 21.30 21.97
C LEU A 13 5.92 21.05 23.26
N GLY A 14 5.46 22.10 23.95
CA GLY A 14 4.63 22.00 25.15
C GLY A 14 5.29 21.18 26.27
N ALA A 15 4.61 20.16 26.78
CA ALA A 15 5.12 19.30 27.86
C ALA A 15 6.43 18.55 27.50
N TRP A 16 6.74 18.42 26.20
CA TRP A 16 7.95 17.79 25.70
C TRP A 16 9.10 18.79 25.47
N GLN A 17 8.94 20.05 25.88
CA GLN A 17 9.96 21.08 25.73
C GLN A 17 11.27 20.69 26.43
N GLY A 18 11.18 19.99 27.58
CA GLY A 18 12.33 19.45 28.31
C GLY A 18 13.08 18.35 27.56
N ASP A 19 12.39 17.64 26.67
CA ASP A 19 12.94 16.53 25.90
C ASP A 19 13.39 16.95 24.50
N ARG A 20 13.33 18.25 24.15
CA ARG A 20 13.65 18.75 22.81
C ARG A 20 15.02 18.28 22.29
N ALA A 21 16.04 18.30 23.14
CA ALA A 21 17.38 17.85 22.77
C ALA A 21 17.42 16.33 22.51
N GLN A 22 16.67 15.55 23.30
CA GLN A 22 16.53 14.11 23.09
C GLN A 22 15.67 13.79 21.88
N LEU A 23 14.59 14.52 21.61
CA LEU A 23 13.73 14.35 20.42
C LEU A 23 14.44 14.77 19.13
N ALA A 24 15.27 15.81 19.17
CA ALA A 24 16.12 16.23 18.05
C ALA A 24 17.22 15.20 17.72
N THR A 25 17.60 14.38 18.70
CA THR A 25 18.63 13.33 18.56
C THR A 25 18.04 11.92 18.58
N ALA A 26 16.74 11.79 18.82
CA ALA A 26 16.03 10.54 18.87
C ALA A 26 16.14 9.93 17.49
N ARG A 27 16.91 8.85 17.39
CA ARG A 27 16.96 8.06 16.17
C ARG A 27 15.55 7.53 15.95
N ARG A 28 14.84 8.14 15.00
CA ARG A 28 13.72 7.47 14.34
C ARG A 28 14.32 6.21 13.76
N THR A 29 14.07 5.08 14.40
CA THR A 29 14.50 3.82 13.84
C THR A 29 13.73 3.64 12.54
N SER A 30 14.42 3.34 11.46
CA SER A 30 13.81 2.92 10.19
C SER A 30 13.01 1.62 10.33
N TYR A 31 13.05 1.02 11.52
CA TYR A 31 12.54 -0.28 11.90
C TYR A 31 11.33 -0.12 12.82
N GLY A 32 10.27 -0.90 12.54
CA GLY A 32 9.07 -0.98 13.37
C GLY A 32 7.77 -0.68 12.63
N ASP A 33 7.79 0.04 11.50
CA ASP A 33 6.58 0.40 10.75
C ASP A 33 5.91 -0.81 10.07
N ILE A 34 6.72 -1.82 9.72
CA ILE A 34 6.30 -3.02 9.02
C ILE A 34 6.69 -4.32 9.75
N ASP A 35 7.04 -4.25 11.04
CA ASP A 35 7.62 -5.40 11.76
C ASP A 35 6.64 -6.58 11.93
N ASP A 36 5.34 -6.32 11.88
CA ASP A 36 4.27 -7.32 11.88
C ASP A 36 3.84 -7.79 10.47
N LEU A 37 4.49 -7.31 9.40
CA LEU A 37 4.26 -7.83 8.04
C LEU A 37 5.02 -9.16 7.80
N PRO A 38 4.62 -9.95 6.78
CA PRO A 38 5.35 -11.17 6.40
C PRO A 38 6.85 -10.92 6.15
N PRO A 39 7.75 -11.85 6.54
CA PRO A 39 9.19 -11.69 6.40
C PRO A 39 9.65 -11.34 4.98
N GLU A 40 9.04 -11.92 3.97
CA GLU A 40 9.36 -11.74 2.56
C GLU A 40 9.05 -10.31 2.09
N LEU A 41 7.94 -9.73 2.54
CA LEU A 41 7.58 -8.35 2.23
C LEU A 41 8.49 -7.37 2.98
N ARG A 42 8.79 -7.66 4.26
CA ARG A 42 9.76 -6.87 5.03
C ARG A 42 11.12 -6.85 4.35
N PHE A 43 11.57 -8.00 3.87
CA PHE A 43 12.81 -8.14 3.12
C PHE A 43 12.81 -7.24 1.88
N GLN A 44 11.77 -7.31 1.05
CA GLN A 44 11.63 -6.47 -0.14
C GLN A 44 11.69 -4.98 0.20
N VAL A 45 10.91 -4.54 1.19
CA VAL A 45 10.85 -3.13 1.58
C VAL A 45 12.19 -2.63 2.14
N TYR A 46 12.86 -3.41 3.00
CA TYR A 46 14.14 -2.97 3.57
C TYR A 46 15.27 -2.97 2.54
N VAL A 47 15.32 -3.96 1.64
CA VAL A 47 16.31 -3.97 0.55
C VAL A 47 16.03 -2.83 -0.43
N SER A 48 14.78 -2.59 -0.85
CA SER A 48 14.47 -1.48 -1.77
C SER A 48 14.85 -0.13 -1.16
N ARG A 49 14.53 0.10 0.12
CA ARG A 49 14.96 1.30 0.87
C ARG A 49 16.48 1.44 0.93
N THR A 50 17.19 0.31 1.11
CA THR A 50 18.66 0.30 1.13
C THR A 50 19.25 0.66 -0.23
N VAL A 51 18.70 0.10 -1.31
CA VAL A 51 19.09 0.41 -2.70
C VAL A 51 18.82 1.87 -3.02
N GLN A 52 17.62 2.38 -2.73
CA GLN A 52 17.29 3.79 -2.92
C GLN A 52 18.21 4.73 -2.14
N ALA A 53 18.54 4.38 -0.89
CA ALA A 53 19.49 5.15 -0.10
C ALA A 53 20.89 5.16 -0.72
N ARG A 54 21.30 4.05 -1.36
CA ARG A 54 22.56 3.95 -2.11
C ARG A 54 22.54 4.80 -3.38
N GLU A 55 21.49 4.73 -4.18
CA GLU A 55 21.36 5.47 -5.45
C GLU A 55 21.38 7.00 -5.28
N ARG A 56 21.05 7.50 -4.08
CA ARG A 56 21.14 8.92 -3.75
C ARG A 56 22.55 9.38 -3.35
N GLN A 57 23.49 8.45 -3.15
CA GLN A 57 24.87 8.83 -2.84
C GLN A 57 25.57 9.32 -4.10
N ALA A 58 26.44 10.33 -3.97
CA ALA A 58 27.17 10.88 -5.10
C ALA A 58 28.13 9.88 -5.77
N ASP A 59 28.54 8.85 -5.03
CA ASP A 59 29.43 7.77 -5.47
C ASP A 59 28.68 6.46 -5.78
N ALA A 60 27.36 6.50 -5.96
CA ALA A 60 26.55 5.33 -6.28
C ALA A 60 27.05 4.59 -7.52
N GLU A 61 27.01 3.26 -7.48
CA GLU A 61 27.46 2.44 -8.59
C GLU A 61 26.46 2.47 -9.74
N THR A 62 26.97 2.48 -10.97
CA THR A 62 26.16 2.47 -12.21
C THR A 62 26.34 1.20 -13.04
N ALA A 63 27.05 0.21 -12.49
CA ALA A 63 27.29 -1.09 -13.09
C ALA A 63 27.67 -2.12 -12.01
N GLY A 64 27.46 -3.41 -12.33
CA GLY A 64 27.80 -4.54 -11.48
C GLY A 64 26.60 -5.04 -10.68
N ALA A 65 25.96 -6.10 -11.18
CA ALA A 65 24.80 -6.68 -10.52
C ALA A 65 25.11 -7.14 -9.09
N ALA A 66 24.09 -7.09 -8.23
CA ALA A 66 24.15 -7.58 -6.86
C ALA A 66 22.95 -8.48 -6.58
N ALA A 67 23.15 -9.46 -5.70
CA ALA A 67 22.08 -10.32 -5.20
C ALA A 67 21.89 -10.08 -3.70
N PHE A 68 20.64 -9.99 -3.24
CA PHE A 68 20.27 -10.00 -1.84
C PHE A 68 19.44 -11.25 -1.59
N ILE A 69 19.97 -12.16 -0.79
CA ILE A 69 19.38 -13.46 -0.50
C ILE A 69 18.79 -13.43 0.90
N LEU A 70 17.51 -13.73 1.01
CA LEU A 70 16.80 -13.83 2.29
C LEU A 70 17.23 -15.11 3.01
N VAL A 71 17.83 -14.94 4.19
CA VAL A 71 18.29 -16.03 5.05
C VAL A 71 17.74 -15.88 6.47
N THR A 72 17.70 -16.98 7.22
CA THR A 72 17.42 -16.94 8.66
C THR A 72 18.61 -16.33 9.42
N PRO A 73 18.41 -15.82 10.66
CA PRO A 73 19.51 -15.35 11.49
C PRO A 73 20.63 -16.39 11.66
N GLN A 74 20.26 -17.67 11.85
CA GLN A 74 21.21 -18.77 12.01
C GLN A 74 22.04 -18.99 10.73
N GLN A 75 21.39 -18.96 9.57
CA GLN A 75 22.09 -19.04 8.28
C GLN A 75 23.01 -17.83 8.07
N GLN A 76 22.58 -16.61 8.39
CA GLN A 76 23.43 -15.42 8.29
C GLN A 76 24.67 -15.54 9.16
N GLU A 77 24.55 -16.01 10.41
CA GLU A 77 25.71 -16.27 11.28
C GLU A 77 26.66 -17.31 10.67
N ALA A 78 26.13 -18.39 10.09
CA ALA A 78 26.95 -19.38 9.40
C ALA A 78 27.69 -18.78 8.19
N PHE A 79 27.02 -17.92 7.42
CA PHE A 79 27.62 -17.25 6.26
C PHE A 79 28.73 -16.26 6.62
N LYS A 80 28.77 -15.73 7.85
CA LYS A 80 29.88 -14.87 8.31
C LYS A 80 31.22 -15.58 8.32
N ALA A 81 31.23 -16.90 8.53
CA ALA A 81 32.47 -17.67 8.51
C ALA A 81 33.06 -17.66 7.09
N GLY A 82 34.19 -16.99 6.91
CA GLY A 82 34.88 -16.89 5.62
C GLY A 82 34.33 -15.81 4.67
N ARG A 83 33.47 -14.90 5.16
CA ARG A 83 32.96 -13.76 4.38
C ARG A 83 33.10 -12.44 5.11
N SER A 84 32.98 -11.36 4.36
CA SER A 84 32.90 -10.02 4.93
C SER A 84 31.54 -9.79 5.58
N PHE A 85 31.48 -8.89 6.55
CA PHE A 85 30.24 -8.56 7.25
C PHE A 85 30.10 -7.05 7.43
N ASP A 86 28.94 -6.51 7.05
CA ASP A 86 28.62 -5.09 7.17
C ASP A 86 27.39 -4.87 8.06
N ARG A 87 27.58 -4.09 9.14
CA ARG A 87 26.51 -3.75 10.09
C ARG A 87 25.71 -2.51 9.69
N THR A 88 26.13 -1.83 8.64
CA THR A 88 25.66 -0.51 8.23
C THR A 88 25.11 -0.50 6.81
N VAL A 89 25.00 -1.66 6.17
CA VAL A 89 24.46 -1.82 4.80
C VAL A 89 23.12 -1.10 4.60
N HIS A 90 22.22 -1.17 5.56
CA HIS A 90 20.89 -0.52 5.53
C HIS A 90 20.93 1.01 5.39
N THR A 91 22.08 1.65 5.59
CA THR A 91 22.23 3.10 5.45
C THR A 91 22.42 3.54 4.00
N GLY A 92 22.69 2.60 3.08
CA GLY A 92 23.04 2.91 1.68
C GLY A 92 24.40 3.61 1.51
N ARG A 93 25.20 3.76 2.57
CA ARG A 93 26.52 4.42 2.52
C ARG A 93 27.66 3.51 2.05
N VAL A 94 27.37 2.24 1.87
CA VAL A 94 28.34 1.22 1.48
C VAL A 94 27.96 0.67 0.13
N ARG A 95 28.96 0.22 -0.63
CA ARG A 95 28.73 -0.40 -1.94
C ARG A 95 27.76 -1.58 -1.84
N LEU A 96 26.81 -1.63 -2.77
CA LEU A 96 25.92 -2.77 -2.94
C LEU A 96 26.28 -3.58 -4.20
N ALA A 97 26.62 -2.91 -5.29
CA ALA A 97 26.96 -3.51 -6.57
C ALA A 97 28.17 -4.49 -6.49
N GLY A 98 28.14 -5.53 -7.33
CA GLY A 98 29.22 -6.52 -7.43
C GLY A 98 29.36 -7.40 -6.19
N ARG A 99 28.25 -7.72 -5.51
CA ARG A 99 28.24 -8.50 -4.27
C ARG A 99 27.07 -9.47 -4.21
N VAL A 100 27.28 -10.58 -3.51
CA VAL A 100 26.22 -11.47 -3.05
C VAL A 100 26.02 -11.24 -1.55
N HIS A 101 24.88 -10.67 -1.20
CA HIS A 101 24.47 -10.29 0.14
C HIS A 101 23.56 -11.36 0.76
N PHE A 102 23.88 -11.81 1.96
CA PHE A 102 23.04 -12.70 2.78
C PHE A 102 22.46 -11.90 3.94
N MET A 103 21.15 -11.69 3.89
CA MET A 103 20.44 -10.77 4.76
C MET A 103 19.23 -11.44 5.40
N THR A 104 18.93 -11.07 6.64
CA THR A 104 17.63 -11.40 7.23
C THR A 104 16.53 -10.50 6.66
N HIS A 105 15.28 -10.80 6.99
CA HIS A 105 14.12 -9.99 6.57
C HIS A 105 14.18 -8.52 7.01
N ARG A 106 15.09 -8.13 7.93
CA ARG A 106 15.32 -6.74 8.32
C ARG A 106 16.31 -6.02 7.42
N ALA A 107 17.13 -6.72 6.65
CA ALA A 107 18.24 -6.15 5.86
C ALA A 107 19.15 -5.17 6.63
N ALA A 108 19.18 -5.24 7.96
CA ALA A 108 19.94 -4.31 8.80
C ALA A 108 21.46 -4.49 8.69
N SER A 109 21.88 -5.71 8.37
CA SER A 109 23.27 -6.11 8.19
C SER A 109 23.35 -7.22 7.14
N SER A 110 24.54 -7.40 6.58
CA SER A 110 24.79 -8.40 5.54
C SER A 110 26.10 -9.13 5.81
N ALA A 111 26.06 -10.46 5.78
CA ALA A 111 27.25 -11.22 5.35
C ALA A 111 27.33 -11.09 3.83
N PHE A 112 28.51 -10.93 3.25
CA PHE A 112 28.64 -10.78 1.81
C PHE A 112 29.96 -11.30 1.26
N GLU A 113 29.93 -11.69 0.00
CA GLU A 113 31.13 -11.96 -0.80
C GLU A 113 31.16 -11.05 -2.03
N GLU A 114 32.37 -10.69 -2.45
CA GLU A 114 32.59 -9.92 -3.66
C GLU A 114 32.35 -10.81 -4.88
N TYR A 115 31.70 -10.25 -5.90
CA TYR A 115 31.40 -10.92 -7.15
C TYR A 115 31.82 -10.02 -8.32
N ALA A 116 32.76 -10.52 -9.12
CA ALA A 116 33.27 -9.83 -10.31
C ALA A 116 32.78 -10.60 -11.55
N GLY A 117 31.61 -10.23 -12.04
CA GLY A 117 31.03 -10.78 -13.26
C GLY A 117 29.78 -10.02 -13.68
N ASP A 118 29.13 -10.50 -14.74
CA ASP A 118 27.87 -9.92 -15.23
C ASP A 118 26.65 -10.46 -14.47
N ALA A 119 25.47 -9.93 -14.80
CA ALA A 119 24.21 -10.36 -14.20
C ALA A 119 23.93 -11.85 -14.43
N ASN A 120 24.29 -12.43 -15.58
CA ASN A 120 24.02 -13.84 -15.87
C ASN A 120 24.91 -14.77 -15.04
N GLY A 121 26.20 -14.45 -14.89
CA GLY A 121 27.10 -15.20 -14.03
C GLY A 121 26.70 -15.13 -12.55
N LEU A 122 25.96 -14.09 -12.13
CA LEU A 122 25.48 -13.95 -10.76
C LEU A 122 24.50 -15.08 -10.41
N PHE A 123 23.62 -15.48 -11.34
CA PHE A 123 22.73 -16.63 -11.16
C PHE A 123 23.52 -17.93 -10.95
N GLY A 124 24.54 -18.15 -11.78
CA GLY A 124 25.46 -19.29 -11.62
C GLY A 124 26.14 -19.27 -10.26
N ARG A 125 26.59 -18.10 -9.81
CA ARG A 125 27.23 -17.96 -8.49
C ARG A 125 26.29 -18.25 -7.33
N ILE A 126 25.04 -17.80 -7.40
CA ILE A 126 24.02 -18.10 -6.38
C ILE A 126 23.76 -19.61 -6.29
N ALA A 127 23.74 -20.31 -7.42
CA ALA A 127 23.58 -21.77 -7.46
C ALA A 127 24.80 -22.52 -6.89
N GLU A 128 26.03 -22.07 -7.18
CA GLU A 128 27.25 -22.61 -6.56
C GLU A 128 27.24 -22.50 -5.03
N LEU A 129 26.62 -21.43 -4.52
CA LEU A 129 26.42 -21.19 -3.10
C LEU A 129 25.24 -21.98 -2.50
N GLN A 130 24.53 -22.77 -3.31
CA GLN A 130 23.34 -23.54 -2.92
C GLN A 130 22.22 -22.67 -2.36
N CYS A 131 22.08 -21.45 -2.88
CA CYS A 131 21.12 -20.45 -2.43
C CYS A 131 20.08 -20.08 -3.52
N ASP A 132 20.10 -20.74 -4.67
CA ASP A 132 19.24 -20.53 -5.83
C ASP A 132 17.75 -20.84 -5.56
N ARG A 133 17.46 -21.50 -4.44
CA ARG A 133 16.11 -21.81 -3.97
C ARG A 133 15.62 -20.90 -2.84
N LEU A 134 16.42 -19.92 -2.44
CA LEU A 134 16.05 -18.96 -1.40
C LEU A 134 15.50 -17.68 -2.03
N PRO A 135 14.49 -17.03 -1.42
CA PRO A 135 13.95 -15.79 -1.95
C PRO A 135 15.05 -14.75 -2.14
N THR A 136 15.14 -14.18 -3.34
CA THR A 136 16.29 -13.36 -3.73
C THR A 136 15.85 -12.10 -4.46
N LEU A 137 16.49 -10.97 -4.18
CA LEU A 137 16.39 -9.75 -4.97
C LEU A 137 17.67 -9.58 -5.79
N VAL A 138 17.53 -9.38 -7.10
CA VAL A 138 18.65 -9.05 -7.98
C VAL A 138 18.57 -7.57 -8.34
N TYR A 139 19.62 -6.83 -8.01
CA TYR A 139 19.79 -5.42 -8.33
C TYR A 139 20.76 -5.27 -9.48
N ASP A 140 20.34 -4.61 -10.55
CA ASP A 140 21.21 -4.23 -11.65
C ASP A 140 21.29 -2.69 -11.73
N PRO A 141 22.37 -2.08 -11.19
CA PRO A 141 22.57 -0.64 -11.24
C PRO A 141 22.79 -0.17 -12.69
N SER A 142 22.21 0.98 -13.03
CA SER A 142 22.42 1.61 -14.34
C SER A 142 22.50 3.12 -14.22
N ALA A 143 23.29 3.77 -15.08
CA ALA A 143 23.36 5.23 -15.16
C ALA A 143 22.02 5.89 -15.56
N GLY A 144 21.09 5.12 -16.14
CA GLY A 144 19.76 5.58 -16.51
C GLY A 144 18.69 5.16 -15.51
N LYS A 145 18.32 3.88 -15.56
CA LYS A 145 17.29 3.30 -14.70
C LYS A 145 17.76 1.95 -14.20
N SER A 146 18.09 1.87 -12.92
CA SER A 146 18.40 0.61 -12.28
C SER A 146 17.17 -0.28 -12.18
N THR A 147 17.38 -1.58 -12.05
CA THR A 147 16.31 -2.55 -11.82
C THR A 147 16.52 -3.28 -10.51
N LEU A 148 15.42 -3.63 -9.84
CA LEU A 148 15.40 -4.52 -8.69
C LEU A 148 14.33 -5.58 -8.93
N THR A 149 14.72 -6.84 -9.07
CA THR A 149 13.80 -7.94 -9.39
C THR A 149 13.75 -8.93 -8.25
N TYR A 150 12.55 -9.25 -7.76
CA TYR A 150 12.32 -10.23 -6.72
C TYR A 150 11.98 -11.59 -7.31
N TYR A 151 12.70 -12.61 -6.86
CA TYR A 151 12.50 -14.01 -7.15
C TYR A 151 11.98 -14.69 -5.88
N PRO A 152 10.65 -14.82 -5.70
CA PRO A 152 10.08 -15.33 -4.46
C PRO A 152 10.45 -16.79 -4.19
N GLN A 153 10.63 -17.59 -5.24
CA GLN A 153 11.03 -18.99 -5.15
C GLN A 153 12.55 -19.17 -5.29
N GLY A 154 13.31 -18.07 -5.33
CA GLY A 154 14.73 -18.06 -5.66
C GLY A 154 15.01 -18.09 -7.16
N THR A 155 16.27 -17.88 -7.50
CA THR A 155 16.74 -17.60 -8.87
C THR A 155 16.84 -18.84 -9.77
N HIS A 156 16.45 -20.02 -9.30
CA HIS A 156 16.40 -21.24 -10.11
C HIS A 156 15.17 -21.34 -11.03
N THR A 157 14.18 -20.47 -10.81
CA THR A 157 12.96 -20.37 -11.62
C THR A 157 12.56 -18.91 -11.78
N ASP A 158 11.93 -18.59 -12.91
CA ASP A 158 11.32 -17.29 -13.20
C ASP A 158 9.87 -17.21 -12.69
N ASP A 159 9.34 -18.31 -12.14
CA ASP A 159 7.96 -18.41 -11.69
C ASP A 159 7.62 -17.43 -10.57
N GLY A 160 6.77 -16.46 -10.90
CA GLY A 160 6.29 -15.44 -9.96
C GLY A 160 7.30 -14.32 -9.71
N LEU A 161 8.29 -14.12 -10.57
CA LEU A 161 9.20 -12.97 -10.46
C LEU A 161 8.43 -11.64 -10.52
N VAL A 162 8.93 -10.63 -9.79
CA VAL A 162 8.30 -9.30 -9.69
C VAL A 162 9.36 -8.21 -9.79
N GLU A 163 9.17 -7.24 -10.69
CA GLU A 163 9.98 -6.01 -10.71
C GLU A 163 9.55 -5.09 -9.55
N VAL A 164 10.48 -4.81 -8.64
CA VAL A 164 10.32 -3.86 -7.54
C VAL A 164 10.72 -2.47 -8.06
N ARG A 165 9.75 -1.56 -8.14
CA ARG A 165 9.97 -0.19 -8.66
C ARG A 165 10.88 0.62 -7.75
N LEU A 166 12.11 0.92 -8.13
CA LEU A 166 13.01 1.74 -7.30
C LEU A 166 12.67 3.22 -7.30
N ASP A 167 12.02 3.73 -8.35
CA ASP A 167 11.67 5.14 -8.44
C ASP A 167 10.54 5.49 -7.47
N ALA A 168 10.73 6.59 -6.73
CA ALA A 168 9.66 7.20 -5.93
C ALA A 168 8.62 7.81 -6.87
N GLY A 169 7.62 7.02 -7.24
CA GLY A 169 6.48 7.49 -8.03
C GLY A 169 5.57 8.42 -7.21
N PRO A 170 4.70 9.19 -7.86
CA PRO A 170 3.75 10.03 -7.15
C PRO A 170 2.74 9.16 -6.38
N VAL A 171 2.48 9.50 -5.13
CA VAL A 171 1.38 8.93 -4.35
C VAL A 171 0.11 9.70 -4.68
N THR A 172 -0.58 9.26 -5.73
CA THR A 172 -1.85 9.86 -6.18
C THR A 172 -3.03 9.05 -5.66
N GLU A 173 -4.22 9.65 -5.68
CA GLU A 173 -5.45 8.92 -5.38
C GLU A 173 -5.63 7.71 -6.30
N ALA A 174 -5.37 7.86 -7.60
CA ALA A 174 -5.50 6.76 -8.58
C ALA A 174 -4.58 5.57 -8.24
N GLU A 175 -3.35 5.82 -7.80
CA GLU A 175 -2.43 4.76 -7.39
C GLU A 175 -2.91 4.07 -6.11
N ILE A 176 -3.39 4.82 -5.12
CA ILE A 176 -3.97 4.25 -3.90
C ILE A 176 -5.19 3.38 -4.24
N LEU A 177 -6.10 3.88 -5.08
CA LEU A 177 -7.27 3.13 -5.53
C LEU A 177 -6.88 1.86 -6.28
N SER A 178 -5.86 1.91 -7.13
CA SER A 178 -5.37 0.73 -7.84
C SER A 178 -4.85 -0.34 -6.87
N VAL A 179 -4.19 0.05 -5.78
CA VAL A 179 -3.74 -0.88 -4.73
C VAL A 179 -4.93 -1.48 -4.00
N ILE A 180 -5.87 -0.63 -3.54
CA ILE A 180 -7.06 -1.11 -2.82
C ILE A 180 -7.87 -2.06 -3.71
N GLU A 181 -8.03 -1.74 -5.00
CA GLU A 181 -8.74 -2.58 -5.96
C GLU A 181 -8.05 -3.93 -6.17
N ALA A 182 -6.72 -3.95 -6.26
CA ALA A 182 -5.96 -5.19 -6.37
C ALA A 182 -6.13 -6.07 -5.12
N VAL A 183 -5.98 -5.47 -3.93
CA VAL A 183 -6.21 -6.17 -2.65
C VAL A 183 -7.65 -6.66 -2.54
N TYR A 184 -8.61 -5.82 -2.90
CA TYR A 184 -10.03 -6.16 -2.86
C TYR A 184 -10.32 -7.37 -3.75
N ARG A 185 -9.85 -7.37 -5.00
CA ARG A 185 -10.06 -8.50 -5.92
C ARG A 185 -9.38 -9.78 -5.44
N ALA A 186 -8.14 -9.66 -4.96
CA ALA A 186 -7.35 -10.81 -4.55
C ALA A 186 -7.83 -11.43 -3.23
N GLU A 187 -8.26 -10.62 -2.26
CA GLU A 187 -8.41 -11.08 -0.87
C GLU A 187 -9.81 -10.84 -0.26
N LEU A 188 -10.54 -9.80 -0.69
CA LEU A 188 -11.73 -9.33 0.04
C LEU A 188 -13.06 -9.51 -0.72
N CYS A 189 -13.02 -9.62 -2.04
CA CYS A 189 -14.20 -9.53 -2.90
C CYS A 189 -15.20 -10.65 -2.63
N THR A 190 -14.72 -11.88 -2.43
CA THR A 190 -15.53 -13.05 -2.09
C THR A 190 -14.84 -13.85 -0.98
N PRO A 191 -15.56 -14.70 -0.23
CA PRO A 191 -14.94 -15.52 0.81
C PRO A 191 -14.02 -16.62 0.25
N ASP A 192 -14.21 -16.98 -1.03
CA ASP A 192 -13.42 -17.99 -1.73
C ASP A 192 -12.05 -17.42 -2.15
N ASN A 193 -11.97 -16.11 -2.35
CA ASN A 193 -10.73 -15.40 -2.66
C ASN A 193 -9.86 -15.19 -1.41
N SER A 194 -10.49 -14.99 -0.25
CA SER A 194 -9.77 -14.80 1.01
C SER A 194 -8.97 -16.06 1.34
N GLY A 195 -7.63 -15.95 1.36
CA GLY A 195 -6.74 -17.06 1.66
C GLY A 195 -6.91 -17.66 3.07
N PRO A 196 -5.85 -17.80 3.89
CA PRO A 196 -6.00 -18.34 5.25
C PRO A 196 -6.79 -17.40 6.17
N THR A 197 -6.71 -16.09 5.92
CA THR A 197 -7.40 -15.07 6.73
C THR A 197 -8.84 -14.91 6.25
N LYS A 198 -9.81 -15.25 7.10
CA LYS A 198 -11.24 -15.15 6.77
C LYS A 198 -11.82 -13.80 7.20
N ILE A 199 -12.65 -13.21 6.34
CA ILE A 199 -13.38 -11.97 6.63
C ILE A 199 -14.85 -12.19 7.00
N TRP A 200 -15.39 -13.38 6.67
CA TRP A 200 -16.74 -13.80 7.01
C TRP A 200 -16.71 -14.89 8.08
N GLN A 201 -17.49 -14.71 9.16
CA GLN A 201 -17.77 -15.77 10.14
C GLN A 201 -18.77 -16.78 9.57
N ASN A 202 -19.77 -16.27 8.85
CA ASN A 202 -20.73 -17.07 8.08
C ASN A 202 -21.21 -16.27 6.86
N ALA A 203 -20.56 -16.48 5.71
CA ALA A 203 -20.85 -15.72 4.50
C ALA A 203 -22.28 -15.94 4.00
N SER A 204 -22.81 -17.17 4.08
CA SER A 204 -24.17 -17.51 3.63
C SER A 204 -25.26 -16.72 4.36
N LYS A 205 -25.02 -16.39 5.64
CA LYS A 205 -25.92 -15.57 6.47
C LYS A 205 -25.55 -14.09 6.47
N GLY A 206 -24.42 -13.72 5.85
CA GLY A 206 -23.91 -12.35 5.87
C GLY A 206 -23.35 -11.92 7.21
N HIS A 207 -22.80 -12.85 8.00
CA HIS A 207 -22.19 -12.53 9.29
C HIS A 207 -20.68 -12.30 9.09
N PRO A 208 -20.19 -11.06 9.27
CA PRO A 208 -18.75 -10.77 9.24
C PRO A 208 -18.04 -11.41 10.43
N ILE A 209 -16.71 -11.50 10.41
CA ILE A 209 -15.96 -11.71 11.65
C ILE A 209 -16.06 -10.47 12.55
N GLU A 210 -15.81 -10.63 13.85
CA GLU A 210 -15.86 -9.51 14.82
C GLU A 210 -14.89 -8.39 14.43
N GLU A 211 -13.68 -8.76 14.01
CA GLU A 211 -12.57 -7.85 13.69
C GLU A 211 -12.43 -7.59 12.19
N ALA A 212 -13.55 -7.51 11.47
CA ALA A 212 -13.56 -7.35 10.01
C ALA A 212 -12.84 -6.07 9.57
N GLU A 213 -13.07 -4.94 10.25
CA GLU A 213 -12.43 -3.66 9.92
C GLU A 213 -10.91 -3.71 10.09
N ARG A 214 -10.43 -4.26 11.22
CA ARG A 214 -9.00 -4.48 11.47
C ARG A 214 -8.37 -5.43 10.44
N THR A 215 -9.13 -6.44 10.01
CA THR A 215 -8.66 -7.40 9.01
C THR A 215 -8.51 -6.75 7.64
N VAL A 216 -9.50 -5.96 7.20
CA VAL A 216 -9.43 -5.13 6.00
C VAL A 216 -8.24 -4.18 6.08
N GLN A 217 -8.09 -3.47 7.19
CA GLN A 217 -6.97 -2.56 7.43
C GLN A 217 -5.62 -3.25 7.23
N GLN A 218 -5.44 -4.47 7.78
CA GLN A 218 -4.20 -5.23 7.61
C GLN A 218 -3.92 -5.57 6.15
N PHE A 219 -4.93 -6.04 5.40
CA PHE A 219 -4.78 -6.34 3.98
C PHE A 219 -4.39 -5.10 3.16
N LEU A 220 -5.05 -3.96 3.42
CA LEU A 220 -4.69 -2.71 2.76
C LEU A 220 -3.29 -2.25 3.13
N ARG A 221 -2.90 -2.38 4.40
CA ARG A 221 -1.56 -2.00 4.87
C ARG A 221 -0.46 -2.79 4.15
N VAL A 222 -0.66 -4.10 3.99
CA VAL A 222 0.24 -4.99 3.23
C VAL A 222 0.34 -4.51 1.77
N GLY A 223 -0.80 -4.30 1.10
CA GLY A 223 -0.81 -3.85 -0.30
C GLY A 223 -0.16 -2.48 -0.50
N LEU A 224 -0.45 -1.52 0.37
CA LEU A 224 0.13 -0.17 0.32
C LEU A 224 1.63 -0.20 0.60
N ALA A 225 2.10 -1.00 1.57
CA ALA A 225 3.52 -1.13 1.87
C ALA A 225 4.30 -1.79 0.72
N ALA A 226 3.69 -2.76 0.04
CA ALA A 226 4.26 -3.37 -1.16
C ALA A 226 4.36 -2.38 -2.32
N ARG A 227 3.32 -1.57 -2.57
CA ARG A 227 3.31 -0.60 -3.67
C ARG A 227 4.20 0.61 -3.42
N PHE A 228 4.19 1.14 -2.21
CA PHE A 228 4.83 2.39 -1.79
C PHE A 228 5.96 2.11 -0.79
N HIS A 229 6.89 1.22 -1.13
CA HIS A 229 7.95 0.79 -0.21
C HIS A 229 8.89 1.93 0.26
N TRP A 230 8.94 3.05 -0.48
CA TRP A 230 9.64 4.27 -0.06
C TRP A 230 8.89 5.06 1.02
N CYS A 231 7.56 4.90 1.10
CA CYS A 231 6.74 5.47 2.15
C CYS A 231 6.73 4.58 3.41
N THR A 232 6.37 5.21 4.52
CA THR A 232 5.95 4.58 5.76
C THR A 232 4.43 4.47 5.73
N ILE A 233 3.90 3.26 5.87
CA ILE A 233 2.46 3.05 6.05
C ILE A 233 2.18 2.96 7.54
N ARG A 234 1.60 4.00 8.12
CA ARG A 234 1.29 4.04 9.55
C ARG A 234 -0.14 3.57 9.75
N ALA A 235 -0.36 2.72 10.74
CA ALA A 235 -1.68 2.28 11.15
C ALA A 235 -1.98 2.75 12.57
N GLU A 236 -3.25 3.00 12.89
CA GLU A 236 -3.72 3.16 14.26
C GLU A 236 -3.02 4.31 15.01
N GLN A 237 -2.71 5.43 14.34
CA GLN A 237 -1.95 6.51 14.97
C GLN A 237 -2.82 7.30 15.94
N ALA A 238 -2.44 7.27 17.22
CA ALA A 238 -3.13 8.03 18.26
C ALA A 238 -2.84 9.53 18.12
N GLY A 239 -3.89 10.34 18.18
CA GLY A 239 -3.85 11.78 18.19
C GLY A 239 -4.86 12.37 19.17
N LYS A 240 -4.84 13.71 19.32
CA LYS A 240 -5.75 14.42 20.24
C LYS A 240 -7.24 14.18 19.94
N LEU A 241 -7.56 13.95 18.67
CA LEU A 241 -8.93 13.82 18.17
C LEU A 241 -9.38 12.35 18.00
N GLY A 242 -8.55 11.40 18.42
CA GLY A 242 -8.81 9.97 18.24
C GLY A 242 -7.68 9.29 17.50
N ARG A 243 -7.99 8.21 16.78
CA ARG A 243 -7.02 7.34 16.14
C ARG A 243 -7.29 7.25 14.65
N THR A 244 -6.25 7.38 13.84
CA THR A 244 -6.35 7.24 12.38
C THR A 244 -6.24 5.76 11.98
N ASP A 245 -6.98 5.35 10.95
CA ASP A 245 -6.87 3.96 10.48
C ASP A 245 -5.59 3.74 9.69
N LEU A 246 -5.37 4.45 8.57
CA LEU A 246 -4.14 4.33 7.77
C LEU A 246 -3.62 5.67 7.27
N GLU A 247 -2.30 5.86 7.28
CA GLU A 247 -1.61 6.99 6.68
C GLU A 247 -0.48 6.53 5.76
N VAL A 248 -0.36 7.17 4.59
CA VAL A 248 0.78 7.03 3.67
C VAL A 248 1.69 8.24 3.85
N VAL A 249 2.86 8.03 4.44
CA VAL A 249 3.79 9.10 4.84
C VAL A 249 5.13 8.92 4.16
N ASP A 250 5.67 9.97 3.58
CA ASP A 250 7.03 10.01 3.06
C ASP A 250 7.91 10.89 3.93
N ASP A 251 8.83 10.27 4.64
CA ASP A 251 9.88 10.91 5.43
C ASP A 251 11.28 10.57 4.91
N ARG A 252 11.37 10.14 3.64
CA ARG A 252 12.59 9.56 3.06
C ARG A 252 13.00 10.12 1.71
N THR A 253 12.08 10.56 0.86
CA THR A 253 12.41 11.00 -0.51
C THR A 253 12.58 12.51 -0.62
N GLY A 254 11.96 13.27 0.30
CA GLY A 254 12.07 14.73 0.35
C GLY A 254 13.36 15.23 0.98
N GLU A 255 13.40 16.54 1.27
CA GLU A 255 14.50 17.16 2.01
C GLU A 255 14.70 16.49 3.37
N VAL A 256 15.94 16.46 3.85
CA VAL A 256 16.27 15.83 5.14
C VAL A 256 15.45 16.49 6.26
N GLY A 257 14.64 15.68 6.94
CA GLY A 257 13.77 16.13 8.03
C GLY A 257 12.36 16.53 7.59
N ALA A 258 12.09 16.65 6.28
CA ALA A 258 10.75 16.86 5.76
C ALA A 258 9.90 15.59 5.91
N ILE A 259 8.62 15.78 6.21
CA ILE A 259 7.63 14.71 6.27
C ILE A 259 6.45 15.14 5.41
N THR A 260 6.14 14.35 4.39
CA THR A 260 4.98 14.54 3.52
C THR A 260 3.91 13.52 3.88
N HIS A 261 2.77 13.98 4.38
CA HIS A 261 1.61 13.12 4.58
C HIS A 261 0.83 13.03 3.26
N HIS A 262 1.13 12.03 2.44
CA HIS A 262 0.50 11.92 1.12
C HIS A 262 -1.00 11.63 1.21
N ALA A 263 -1.39 10.70 2.08
CA ALA A 263 -2.78 10.30 2.19
C ALA A 263 -3.14 9.85 3.60
N LEU A 264 -4.38 10.16 3.99
CA LEU A 264 -5.06 9.57 5.13
C LEU A 264 -6.29 8.81 4.64
N LEU A 265 -6.39 7.55 5.05
CA LEU A 265 -7.48 6.64 4.71
C LEU A 265 -8.22 6.29 5.99
N GLU A 266 -9.44 6.78 6.12
CA GLU A 266 -10.42 6.32 7.11
C GLU A 266 -11.19 5.14 6.52
N LEU A 267 -11.30 4.05 7.28
CA LEU A 267 -11.92 2.80 6.85
C LEU A 267 -13.23 2.59 7.60
N LYS A 268 -14.24 2.05 6.91
CA LYS A 268 -15.49 1.61 7.54
C LYS A 268 -15.96 0.30 6.94
N VAL A 269 -16.25 -0.68 7.79
CA VAL A 269 -16.98 -1.89 7.36
C VAL A 269 -18.48 -1.70 7.56
N LEU A 270 -19.22 -1.62 6.45
CA LEU A 270 -20.69 -1.49 6.47
C LEU A 270 -21.31 -2.88 6.56
N ARG A 271 -22.30 -3.09 7.43
CA ARG A 271 -22.83 -4.44 7.70
C ARG A 271 -24.32 -4.42 7.94
N SER A 272 -25.01 -5.48 7.51
CA SER A 272 -26.41 -5.72 7.87
C SER A 272 -26.56 -6.53 9.16
N PHE A 273 -25.51 -7.26 9.56
CA PHE A 273 -25.50 -8.11 10.74
C PHE A 273 -24.17 -7.98 11.49
N SER A 274 -24.22 -8.19 12.82
CA SER A 274 -23.03 -8.41 13.64
C SER A 274 -22.41 -9.78 13.36
N HIS A 275 -21.25 -10.06 13.94
CA HIS A 275 -20.64 -11.39 13.90
C HIS A 275 -21.52 -12.48 14.55
N SER A 276 -22.37 -12.10 15.51
CA SER A 276 -23.35 -12.98 16.17
C SER A 276 -24.69 -13.11 15.43
N GLY A 277 -24.90 -12.34 14.36
CA GLY A 277 -26.13 -12.34 13.56
C GLY A 277 -27.21 -11.35 14.01
N THR A 278 -26.91 -10.45 14.94
CA THR A 278 -27.80 -9.35 15.32
C THR A 278 -27.90 -8.35 14.17
N ALA A 279 -29.12 -7.99 13.75
CA ALA A 279 -29.32 -7.01 12.68
C ALA A 279 -28.78 -5.63 13.07
N TYR A 280 -28.07 -4.98 12.16
CA TYR A 280 -27.62 -3.60 12.28
C TYR A 280 -28.66 -2.65 11.68
N PRO A 281 -29.13 -1.62 12.42
CA PRO A 281 -30.00 -0.61 11.87
C PRO A 281 -29.33 0.17 10.73
N THR A 282 -30.10 0.53 9.71
CA THR A 282 -29.62 1.38 8.60
C THR A 282 -29.10 2.72 9.11
N THR A 283 -29.78 3.32 10.09
CA THR A 283 -29.36 4.60 10.71
C THR A 283 -27.97 4.52 11.31
N SER A 284 -27.59 3.38 11.89
CA SER A 284 -26.23 3.16 12.42
C SER A 284 -25.18 3.11 11.31
N THR A 285 -25.55 2.64 10.11
CA THR A 285 -24.65 2.65 8.94
C THR A 285 -24.46 4.08 8.43
N ASP A 286 -25.54 4.84 8.29
CA ASP A 286 -25.49 6.21 7.82
C ASP A 286 -24.68 7.10 8.78
N GLU A 287 -24.89 6.94 10.09
CA GLU A 287 -24.09 7.60 11.13
C GLU A 287 -22.60 7.22 11.04
N ALA A 288 -22.27 5.95 10.79
CA ALA A 288 -20.89 5.50 10.66
C ALA A 288 -20.20 6.15 9.44
N VAL A 289 -20.92 6.29 8.32
CA VAL A 289 -20.43 6.98 7.11
C VAL A 289 -20.22 8.47 7.41
N SER A 290 -21.19 9.16 8.04
CA SER A 290 -21.05 10.58 8.41
C SER A 290 -19.89 10.82 9.37
N LYS A 291 -19.72 9.96 10.38
CA LYS A 291 -18.58 10.01 11.31
C LYS A 291 -17.26 9.81 10.55
N GLY A 292 -17.21 8.83 9.65
CA GLY A 292 -16.03 8.56 8.83
C GLY A 292 -15.59 9.76 7.99
N VAL A 293 -16.53 10.49 7.37
CA VAL A 293 -16.21 11.73 6.62
C VAL A 293 -15.59 12.78 7.54
N ASN A 294 -16.18 13.01 8.70
CA ASN A 294 -15.68 13.98 9.67
C ASN A 294 -14.31 13.59 10.23
N GLN A 295 -14.07 12.29 10.48
CA GLN A 295 -12.78 11.76 10.93
C GLN A 295 -11.71 11.93 9.86
N ALA A 296 -11.98 11.50 8.63
CA ALA A 296 -11.06 11.65 7.50
C ALA A 296 -10.65 13.11 7.29
N HIS A 297 -11.60 14.05 7.36
CA HIS A 297 -11.32 15.47 7.29
C HIS A 297 -10.49 15.95 8.48
N SER A 298 -10.97 15.70 9.70
CA SER A 298 -10.36 16.25 10.92
C SER A 298 -8.93 15.78 11.11
N TYR A 299 -8.67 14.48 10.90
CA TYR A 299 -7.34 13.90 10.99
C TYR A 299 -6.44 14.37 9.85
N GLY A 300 -6.97 14.36 8.62
CA GLY A 300 -6.21 14.81 7.45
C GLY A 300 -5.88 16.30 7.47
N ALA A 301 -6.72 17.14 8.08
CA ALA A 301 -6.43 18.57 8.27
C ALA A 301 -5.35 18.76 9.34
N ASN A 302 -5.45 18.06 10.47
CA ASN A 302 -4.47 18.13 11.55
C ASN A 302 -3.07 17.66 11.10
N ASN A 303 -2.99 16.64 10.25
CA ASN A 303 -1.73 16.09 9.75
C ASN A 303 -1.26 16.73 8.43
N ASN A 304 -1.98 17.73 7.91
CA ASN A 304 -1.74 18.33 6.59
C ASN A 304 -1.63 17.28 5.46
N SER A 305 -2.48 16.25 5.52
CA SER A 305 -2.53 15.20 4.50
C SER A 305 -3.02 15.77 3.17
N LEU A 306 -2.31 15.45 2.09
CA LEU A 306 -2.65 15.92 0.73
C LEU A 306 -3.95 15.28 0.23
N LEU A 307 -4.15 14.00 0.53
CA LEU A 307 -5.36 13.24 0.21
C LEU A 307 -6.07 12.79 1.48
N ARG A 308 -7.39 12.84 1.46
CA ARG A 308 -8.26 12.38 2.55
C ARG A 308 -9.33 11.50 1.95
N MET A 309 -9.47 10.28 2.45
CA MET A 309 -10.34 9.27 1.86
C MET A 309 -11.19 8.61 2.94
N LEU A 310 -12.47 8.40 2.65
CA LEU A 310 -13.32 7.44 3.34
C LEU A 310 -13.50 6.21 2.45
N CYS A 311 -12.98 5.09 2.91
CA CYS A 311 -12.99 3.81 2.22
C CYS A 311 -13.97 2.85 2.91
N CYS A 312 -15.12 2.62 2.28
CA CYS A 312 -16.15 1.73 2.80
C CYS A 312 -16.05 0.32 2.21
N PHE A 313 -15.95 -0.69 3.07
CA PHE A 313 -15.99 -2.10 2.67
C PHE A 313 -17.36 -2.67 3.08
N ASP A 314 -18.19 -2.90 2.07
CA ASP A 314 -19.63 -3.06 2.25
C ASP A 314 -20.02 -4.54 2.26
N MET A 315 -20.32 -5.04 3.45
CA MET A 315 -20.75 -6.40 3.74
C MET A 315 -22.27 -6.51 3.95
N ARG A 316 -23.04 -5.48 3.56
CA ARG A 316 -24.51 -5.50 3.68
C ARG A 316 -25.14 -6.55 2.75
N THR A 317 -26.38 -6.93 3.06
CA THR A 317 -27.12 -7.96 2.31
C THR A 317 -27.33 -7.62 0.85
N HIS A 318 -27.52 -6.34 0.53
CA HIS A 318 -27.79 -5.89 -0.82
C HIS A 318 -26.76 -4.86 -1.23
N ASP A 319 -26.31 -4.98 -2.46
CA ASP A 319 -25.48 -3.96 -3.09
C ASP A 319 -26.35 -2.79 -3.55
N VAL A 320 -26.43 -1.74 -2.73
CA VAL A 320 -27.24 -0.54 -3.01
C VAL A 320 -26.52 0.50 -3.87
N GLY A 321 -25.25 0.25 -4.23
CA GLY A 321 -24.44 1.18 -5.00
C GLY A 321 -23.93 2.40 -4.22
N ASP A 322 -22.99 3.11 -4.83
CA ASP A 322 -22.29 4.24 -4.21
C ASP A 322 -23.20 5.46 -4.07
N THR A 323 -24.04 5.73 -5.08
CA THR A 323 -24.99 6.85 -5.08
C THR A 323 -25.91 6.80 -3.86
N THR A 324 -26.46 5.62 -3.56
CA THR A 324 -27.34 5.42 -2.40
C THR A 324 -26.55 5.46 -1.10
N THR A 325 -25.39 4.80 -1.05
CA THR A 325 -24.58 4.70 0.18
C THR A 325 -24.07 6.05 0.68
N PHE A 326 -23.78 6.97 -0.24
CA PHE A 326 -23.17 8.27 0.08
C PHE A 326 -24.13 9.45 -0.08
N ALA A 327 -25.41 9.22 -0.39
CA ALA A 327 -26.37 10.27 -0.71
C ALA A 327 -26.42 11.38 0.36
N HIS A 328 -26.42 11.01 1.64
CA HIS A 328 -26.57 11.92 2.77
C HIS A 328 -25.29 12.68 3.14
N VAL A 329 -24.12 12.22 2.72
CA VAL A 329 -22.81 12.86 3.04
C VAL A 329 -22.12 13.51 1.84
N LYS A 330 -22.67 13.36 0.63
CA LYS A 330 -22.02 13.79 -0.61
C LYS A 330 -21.61 15.27 -0.60
N THR A 331 -22.49 16.14 -0.12
CA THR A 331 -22.23 17.58 -0.01
C THR A 331 -21.11 17.87 0.98
N ASP A 332 -21.17 17.27 2.18
CA ASP A 332 -20.17 17.49 3.22
C ASP A 332 -18.81 16.97 2.78
N ALA A 333 -18.74 15.76 2.19
CA ALA A 333 -17.49 15.20 1.68
C ALA A 333 -16.86 16.09 0.60
N THR A 334 -17.68 16.68 -0.29
CA THR A 334 -17.20 17.64 -1.30
C THR A 334 -16.61 18.89 -0.65
N ASN A 335 -17.34 19.48 0.30
CA ASN A 335 -16.91 20.70 1.00
C ASN A 335 -15.65 20.48 1.86
N LEU A 336 -15.50 19.28 2.43
CA LEU A 336 -14.37 18.91 3.29
C LEU A 336 -13.19 18.30 2.51
N CYS A 337 -13.31 18.18 1.18
CA CYS A 337 -12.37 17.55 0.27
C CYS A 337 -12.00 16.11 0.68
N VAL A 338 -13.02 15.29 0.99
CA VAL A 338 -12.88 13.87 1.32
C VAL A 338 -13.37 13.03 0.14
N SER A 339 -12.49 12.18 -0.40
CA SER A 339 -12.88 11.23 -1.45
C SER A 339 -13.65 10.05 -0.85
N LEU A 340 -14.82 9.75 -1.43
CA LEU A 340 -15.68 8.66 -0.99
C LEU A 340 -15.54 7.46 -1.94
N ARG A 341 -15.26 6.28 -1.38
CA ARG A 341 -15.10 5.05 -2.16
C ARG A 341 -15.71 3.86 -1.45
N ARG A 342 -16.27 2.93 -2.22
CA ARG A 342 -16.91 1.73 -1.68
C ARG A 342 -16.51 0.49 -2.46
N TRP A 343 -16.30 -0.61 -1.74
CA TRP A 343 -16.06 -1.94 -2.28
C TRP A 343 -17.09 -2.91 -1.69
N TYR A 344 -18.00 -3.42 -2.52
CA TYR A 344 -19.01 -4.37 -2.07
C TYR A 344 -18.44 -5.78 -1.95
N MET A 345 -18.51 -6.38 -0.77
CA MET A 345 -17.98 -7.70 -0.50
C MET A 345 -19.09 -8.74 -0.66
N TYR A 346 -18.94 -9.61 -1.64
CA TYR A 346 -19.91 -10.66 -1.93
C TYR A 346 -19.80 -11.81 -0.93
N ARG A 347 -20.93 -12.49 -0.74
CA ARG A 347 -21.09 -13.64 0.17
C ARG A 347 -20.64 -14.97 -0.44
N SER A 348 -20.42 -15.01 -1.75
CA SER A 348 -19.92 -16.16 -2.50
C SER A 348 -19.45 -15.70 -3.87
N SER A 349 -18.64 -16.51 -4.53
CA SER A 349 -18.28 -16.28 -5.95
C SER A 349 -19.49 -16.35 -6.89
N GLU A 350 -20.52 -17.12 -6.54
CA GLU A 350 -21.79 -17.16 -7.29
C GLU A 350 -22.53 -15.83 -7.20
N HIS A 351 -22.70 -15.29 -5.99
CA HIS A 351 -23.35 -13.98 -5.79
C HIS A 351 -22.64 -12.87 -6.58
N MET A 352 -21.30 -12.91 -6.64
CA MET A 352 -20.53 -11.99 -7.47
C MET A 352 -20.85 -12.14 -8.97
N ARG A 353 -20.84 -13.36 -9.50
CA ARG A 353 -21.13 -13.63 -10.92
C ARG A 353 -22.53 -13.19 -11.30
N ASP A 354 -23.52 -13.47 -10.46
CA ASP A 354 -24.91 -13.07 -10.69
C ASP A 354 -25.05 -11.54 -10.73
N ALA A 355 -24.42 -10.84 -9.78
CA ALA A 355 -24.41 -9.38 -9.76
C ALA A 355 -23.71 -8.78 -10.98
N MET A 356 -22.60 -9.37 -11.44
CA MET A 356 -21.92 -8.94 -12.66
C MET A 356 -22.78 -9.14 -13.91
N ALA A 357 -23.44 -10.29 -14.03
CA ALA A 357 -24.35 -10.58 -15.14
C ALA A 357 -25.54 -9.60 -15.16
N GLN A 358 -26.14 -9.34 -13.99
CA GLN A 358 -27.24 -8.40 -13.85
C GLN A 358 -26.85 -6.97 -14.29
N ARG A 359 -25.68 -6.48 -13.83
CA ARG A 359 -25.18 -5.15 -14.26
C ARG A 359 -24.93 -5.06 -15.76
N GLN A 360 -24.45 -6.13 -16.39
CA GLN A 360 -24.26 -6.17 -17.85
C GLN A 360 -25.60 -6.11 -18.59
N LEU A 361 -26.63 -6.81 -18.10
CA LEU A 361 -27.97 -6.75 -18.67
C LEU A 361 -28.60 -5.36 -18.53
N GLU A 362 -28.45 -4.72 -17.35
CA GLU A 362 -28.94 -3.37 -17.10
C GLU A 362 -28.25 -2.35 -18.03
N ALA A 363 -26.92 -2.40 -18.15
CA ALA A 363 -26.17 -1.53 -19.06
C ALA A 363 -26.56 -1.73 -20.54
N ALA A 364 -26.82 -2.96 -20.97
CA ALA A 364 -27.29 -3.25 -22.32
C ALA A 364 -28.71 -2.71 -22.59
N ASN A 365 -29.58 -2.77 -21.59
CA ASN A 365 -30.93 -2.21 -21.67
C ASN A 365 -30.90 -0.68 -21.75
N ASP A 366 -30.06 -0.02 -20.96
CA ASP A 366 -29.90 1.44 -20.99
C ASP A 366 -29.33 1.95 -22.33
N ALA A 367 -28.35 1.23 -22.90
CA ALA A 367 -27.83 1.52 -24.23
C ALA A 367 -28.90 1.36 -25.33
N SER A 368 -29.78 0.36 -25.19
CA SER A 368 -30.88 0.12 -26.13
C SER A 368 -31.97 1.20 -26.03
N ALA A 369 -32.32 1.63 -24.82
CA ALA A 369 -33.30 2.67 -24.57
C ALA A 369 -32.86 4.05 -25.10
N SER A 370 -31.60 4.42 -24.87
CA SER A 370 -31.00 5.66 -25.38
C SER A 370 -30.89 5.68 -26.92
N GLY A 371 -30.58 4.55 -27.54
CA GLY A 371 -30.61 4.39 -29.00
C GLY A 371 -32.00 4.58 -29.61
N GLN A 372 -33.04 4.01 -29.00
CA GLN A 372 -34.43 4.17 -29.46
C GLN A 372 -34.95 5.61 -29.31
N GLN A 373 -34.57 6.31 -28.24
CA GLN A 373 -34.95 7.70 -28.02
C GLN A 373 -34.29 8.65 -29.04
N THR A 374 -33.05 8.36 -29.43
CA THR A 374 -32.32 9.11 -30.47
C THR A 374 -32.93 8.87 -31.85
N ALA A 375 -33.28 7.62 -32.18
CA ALA A 375 -33.94 7.29 -33.44
C ALA A 375 -35.34 7.95 -33.58
N ARG A 376 -36.12 8.02 -32.49
CA ARG A 376 -37.41 8.72 -32.48
C ARG A 376 -37.28 10.23 -32.68
N ARG A 377 -36.30 10.87 -32.03
CA ARG A 377 -36.04 12.31 -32.22
C ARG A 377 -35.63 12.65 -33.65
N ASN A 378 -34.82 11.82 -34.29
CA ASN A 378 -34.42 12.03 -35.69
C ASN A 378 -35.61 11.85 -36.65
N ALA A 379 -36.46 10.84 -36.42
CA ALA A 379 -37.65 10.61 -37.23
C ALA A 379 -38.72 11.73 -37.09
N GLU A 380 -38.78 12.41 -35.94
CA GLU A 380 -39.66 13.57 -35.73
C GLU A 380 -39.08 14.89 -36.26
N GLY A 381 -37.74 15.02 -36.30
CA GLY A 381 -37.04 16.14 -36.91
C GLY A 381 -37.21 16.19 -38.43
N ASP A 382 -37.11 15.05 -39.12
CA ASP A 382 -37.27 14.95 -40.58
C ASP A 382 -38.70 15.25 -41.06
N LYS A 383 -39.71 15.08 -40.19
CA LYS A 383 -41.12 15.42 -40.55
C LYS A 383 -41.42 16.92 -40.53
N LYS A 384 -40.55 17.77 -39.97
CA LYS A 384 -40.72 19.24 -39.95
C LYS A 384 -39.95 19.97 -41.06
N ALA A 385 -39.26 19.24 -41.94
CA ALA A 385 -38.38 19.81 -42.96
C ALA A 385 -38.90 19.70 -44.40
N ASN A 386 -40.18 19.38 -44.62
CA ASN A 386 -40.79 19.48 -45.95
C ASN A 386 -41.95 20.51 -45.91
N PRO A 387 -41.84 21.63 -46.65
CA PRO A 387 -42.87 22.67 -46.73
C PRO A 387 -44.14 22.22 -47.46
#